data_AF-A0A365ZHQ8-F1
#
_entry.id   AF-A0A365ZHQ8-F1
#
_cell.length_a   1.000
_cell.length_b   1.000
_cell.length_c   1.000
_cell.angle_alpha   90.00
_cell.angle_beta   90.00
_cell.angle_gamma   90.00
#
_symmetry.space_group_name_H-M   'P 1'
#
loop_
_entity.id
_entity.type
_entity.pdbx_description
1 polymer ?
#
loop_
_entity_poly.entity_id
_entity_poly.type
_entity_poly.pdbx_seq_one_letter_code
_entity_poly.pdbx_strand_id
1 'polypeptide(L)' 'MTTNQRVTRIDGDIAEGWWCFFQLSLLKNGGRTEFAGRYNDIYHRTQDGRQIKKRVLIELLPTVLESYEVPEGTT' A
#
# COMPACT_ATOMS: atom_id res chain seq x y z
N MET A 1 -2.71 -10.90 17.65
CA MET A 1 -3.12 -9.96 16.60
C MET A 1 -1.90 -9.10 16.24
N THR A 2 -1.23 -9.41 15.14
CA THR A 2 -0.08 -8.62 14.65
C THR A 2 -0.62 -7.34 14.03
N THR A 3 -0.44 -6.21 14.70
CA THR A 3 -0.86 -4.90 14.17
C THR A 3 0.04 -4.51 13.00
N ASN A 4 -0.46 -4.63 11.76
CA ASN A 4 0.19 -4.17 10.53
C ASN A 4 0.15 -2.65 10.37
N GLN A 5 0.06 -1.91 11.47
CA GLN A 5 0.09 -0.46 11.52
C GLN A 5 0.48 0.03 12.92
N ARG A 6 1.10 1.20 13.00
CA ARG A 6 1.44 1.85 14.27
C ARG A 6 1.54 3.35 14.10
N VAL A 7 0.93 4.09 15.03
CA VAL A 7 1.18 5.52 15.23
C VAL A 7 2.44 5.67 16.08
N THR A 8 3.39 6.49 15.62
CA THR A 8 4.68 6.71 16.28
C THR A 8 4.77 8.07 16.95
N ARG A 9 4.05 9.08 16.44
CA ARG A 9 4.05 10.45 16.98
C ARG A 9 2.71 11.13 16.74
N ILE A 10 2.29 11.95 17.69
CA ILE A 10 1.18 12.90 17.55
C ILE A 10 1.66 14.25 18.08
N ASP A 11 1.49 15.31 17.30
CA ASP A 11 1.86 16.68 17.64
C ASP A 11 0.81 17.65 17.06
N GLY A 12 -0.10 18.09 17.92
CA GLY A 12 -1.29 18.85 17.52
C GLY A 12 -2.09 18.11 16.43
N ASP A 13 -2.23 18.76 15.27
CA ASP A 13 -2.96 18.23 14.12
C ASP A 13 -2.14 17.24 13.29
N ILE A 14 -0.83 17.10 13.55
CA ILE A 14 0.04 16.18 12.82
C ILE A 14 0.10 14.84 13.55
N ALA A 15 0.01 13.75 12.80
CA ALA A 15 0.34 12.41 13.28
C ALA A 15 1.28 11.71 12.30
N GLU A 16 2.15 10.86 12.82
CA GLU A 16 3.08 10.05 12.04
C GLU A 16 2.88 8.59 12.39
N GLY A 17 3.03 7.73 11.39
CA GLY A 17 2.94 6.30 11.61
C GLY A 17 3.47 5.50 10.44
N TRP A 18 3.42 4.19 10.60
CA TRP A 18 3.74 3.25 9.54
C TRP A 18 2.65 2.20 9.43
N TRP A 19 2.52 1.63 8.24
CA TRP A 19 1.66 0.48 8.00
C TRP A 19 2.26 -0.42 6.92
N CYS A 20 2.02 -1.73 7.08
CA CYS A 20 2.41 -2.74 6.11
C CYS A 20 1.19 -3.05 5.22
N PHE A 21 1.44 -3.24 3.93
CA PHE A 21 0.40 -3.50 2.94
C PHE A 21 0.67 -4.80 2.19
N PHE A 22 -0.42 -5.37 1.68
CA PHE A 22 -0.44 -6.38 0.63
C PHE A 22 -1.43 -5.92 -0.43
N GLN A 23 -1.01 -5.88 -1.69
CA GLN A 23 -1.82 -5.48 -2.83
C GLN A 23 -1.76 -6.56 -3.90
N LEU A 24 -2.93 -7.04 -4.29
CA LEU A 24 -3.13 -7.89 -5.47
C LEU A 24 -3.76 -7.05 -6.56
N SER A 25 -3.21 -7.10 -7.77
CA SER A 25 -3.77 -6.41 -8.94
C SER A 25 -3.99 -7.41 -10.07
N LEU A 26 -5.21 -7.41 -10.60
CA LEU A 26 -5.59 -8.14 -11.80
C LEU A 26 -5.37 -7.21 -13.01
N LEU A 27 -4.52 -7.63 -13.92
CA LEU A 27 -4.21 -6.91 -15.14
C LEU A 27 -5.31 -7.15 -16.17
N LYS A 28 -5.49 -6.22 -17.11
CA LYS A 28 -6.49 -6.34 -18.19
C LYS A 28 -6.31 -7.59 -19.05
N ASN A 29 -5.08 -8.08 -19.15
CA ASN A 29 -4.72 -9.29 -19.89
C ASN A 29 -4.94 -10.58 -19.08
N GLY A 30 -5.53 -10.52 -17.89
CA GLY A 30 -5.72 -11.68 -17.01
C GLY A 30 -4.50 -12.04 -16.16
N GLY A 31 -3.38 -11.33 -16.31
CA GLY A 31 -2.20 -11.50 -15.44
C GLY A 31 -2.45 -11.02 -14.00
N ARG A 32 -1.64 -11.51 -13.06
CA ARG A 32 -1.67 -11.11 -11.64
C ARG A 32 -0.34 -10.51 -11.22
N THR A 33 -0.40 -9.45 -10.44
CA THR A 33 0.77 -8.91 -9.73
C THR A 33 0.49 -8.78 -8.24
N GLU A 34 1.46 -9.18 -7.43
CA GLU A 34 1.38 -9.05 -5.97
C GLU A 34 2.49 -8.17 -5.44
N PHE A 35 2.13 -7.21 -4.58
CA PHE A 35 3.05 -6.32 -3.91
C PHE A 35 2.83 -6.40 -2.41
N ALA A 36 3.91 -6.49 -1.65
CA ALA A 36 3.87 -6.26 -0.23
C ALA A 36 4.91 -5.21 0.13
N GLY A 37 4.67 -4.46 1.20
CA GLY A 37 5.61 -3.43 1.58
C GLY A 37 5.18 -2.64 2.79
N ARG A 38 5.90 -1.54 3.02
CA ARG A 38 5.66 -0.64 4.15
C ARG A 38 5.66 0.81 3.69
N TYR A 39 4.64 1.54 4.14
CA TYR A 39 4.61 2.99 4.07
C TYR A 39 4.93 3.61 5.42
N ASN A 40 5.61 4.76 5.39
CA ASN A 40 5.60 5.73 6.47
C ASN A 40 4.73 6.92 6.01
N ASP A 41 3.70 7.23 6.79
CA ASP A 41 2.71 8.25 6.48
C ASP A 41 2.78 9.39 7.52
N ILE A 42 2.60 10.61 7.03
CA ILE A 42 2.32 11.80 7.84
C ILE A 42 0.87 12.19 7.55
N TYR A 43 0.07 12.30 8.60
CA TYR A 43 -1.33 12.70 8.55
C TYR A 43 -1.51 14.11 9.11
N HIS A 44 -2.47 14.84 8.58
CA HIS A 44 -2.97 16.07 9.17
C HIS A 44 -4.45 15.91 9.53
N ARG A 45 -4.90 16.55 10.60
CA ARG A 45 -6.31 16.55 11.01
C ARG A 45 -7.13 17.45 10.08
N THR A 46 -8.29 16.97 9.69
CA THR A 46 -9.31 17.70 8.94
C THR A 46 -10.63 17.63 9.71
N GLN A 47 -11.66 18.34 9.25
CA GLN A 47 -13.00 18.28 9.85
C GLN A 47 -13.58 16.86 9.83
N ASP A 48 -13.27 16.09 8.78
CA ASP A 48 -13.80 14.74 8.56
C ASP A 48 -12.89 13.61 9.08
N GLY A 49 -11.78 13.95 9.76
CA GLY A 49 -10.86 12.96 10.34
C GLY A 49 -9.39 13.28 10.12
N ARG A 50 -8.61 12.30 9.66
CA ARG A 50 -7.19 12.49 9.33
C ARG A 50 -6.96 12.18 7.85
N GLN A 51 -6.27 13.05 7.15
CA GLN A 51 -5.87 12.86 5.77
C GLN A 51 -4.36 12.72 5.64
N ILE A 52 -3.91 11.89 4.71
CA ILE A 52 -2.49 11.71 4.43
C ILE A 52 -1.95 12.99 3.79
N LYS A 53 -1.01 13.64 4.48
CA LYS A 53 -0.25 14.79 3.98
C LYS A 53 0.97 14.34 3.17
N LYS A 54 1.62 13.25 3.59
CA LYS A 54 2.79 12.67 2.92
C LYS A 54 2.79 11.17 3.11
N ARG A 55 3.17 10.43 2.07
CA ARG A 55 3.40 8.99 2.08
C ARG A 55 4.77 8.68 1.49
N VAL A 56 5.53 7.83 2.15
CA VAL A 56 6.84 7.36 1.67
C VAL A 56 6.83 5.85 1.67
N LEU A 57 7.08 5.23 0.51
CA LEU A 57 7.33 3.79 0.41
C LEU A 57 8.74 3.51 0.94
N ILE A 58 8.83 2.79 2.05
CA ILE A 58 10.11 2.48 2.71
C ILE A 58 10.65 1.14 2.25
N GLU A 59 9.76 0.18 2.06
CA GLU A 59 10.12 -1.18 1.68
C GLU A 59 9.09 -1.69 0.67
N LEU A 60 9.60 -2.28 -0.40
CA LEU A 60 8.83 -3.03 -1.38
C LEU A 60 9.42 -4.44 -1.44
N LEU A 61 8.66 -5.41 -0.95
CA LEU A 61 9.03 -6.81 -1.03
C LEU A 61 8.91 -7.29 -2.48
N PRO A 62 9.75 -8.26 -2.89
CA PRO A 62 9.81 -8.70 -4.28
C PRO A 62 8.45 -9.12 -4.80
N THR A 63 8.10 -8.57 -5.96
CA THR A 63 6.84 -8.81 -6.66
C THR A 63 6.80 -10.24 -7.19
N VAL A 64 5.75 -10.99 -6.85
CA VAL A 64 5.40 -12.19 -7.62
C VAL A 64 4.66 -11.71 -8.86
N LEU A 65 5.34 -11.75 -10.00
CA LEU A 65 4.74 -11.64 -11.33
C LEU A 65 4.41 -13.07 -11.77
N GLU A 66 3.20 -13.53 -11.46
CA GLU A 66 2.64 -14.70 -12.13
C GLU A 66 2.11 -14.22 -13.49
N SER A 67 2.99 -14.16 -14.48
CA SER A 67 2.57 -14.09 -15.88
C SER A 67 2.01 -15.46 -16.26
N TYR A 68 0.69 -15.61 -16.20
CA TYR A 68 0.05 -16.65 -17.00
C TYR A 68 0.19 -16.21 -18.45
N GLU A 69 0.84 -17.02 -19.27
CA GLU A 69 0.84 -16.80 -20.72
C GLU A 69 -0.61 -16.68 -21.16
N VAL A 70 -0.97 -15.50 -21.66
CA VAL A 70 -2.27 -15.28 -22.27
C VAL A 70 -2.19 -15.97 -23.62
N PRO A 71 -2.97 -17.03 -23.88
CA PRO A 71 -2.96 -17.65 -25.20
C PRO A 71 -3.33 -16.58 -26.22
N GLU A 72 -2.50 -16.38 -27.24
CA GLU A 72 -2.85 -15.52 -28.37
C GLU A 72 -4.17 -16.03 -28.96
N GLY A 73 -5.24 -15.22 -28.93
CA GLY A 73 -6.43 -15.49 -29.75
C GLY A 73 -7.82 -15.34 -29.10
N THR A 74 -7.97 -14.92 -27.85
CA THR A 74 -9.31 -14.61 -27.29
C THR A 74 -9.65 -13.13 -27.44
N THR A 75 -10.09 -12.74 -28.64
CA THR A 75 -10.89 -11.54 -28.92
C THR A 75 -12.35 -11.90 -29.11
#